data_AF-A0A1M5WLK5-F1
#
_entry.id   AF-A0A1M5WLK5-F1
#
_cell.length_a   1.000
_cell.length_b   1.000
_cell.length_c   1.000
_cell.angle_alpha   90.00
_cell.angle_beta   90.00
_cell.angle_gamma   90.00
#
_symmetry.space_group_name_H-M   'P 1'
#
loop_
_entity.id
_entity.type
_entity.pdbx_description
1 polymer ?
#
loop_
_entity_poly.entity_id
_entity_poly.type
_entity_poly.pdbx_seq_one_letter_code
_entity_poly.pdbx_strand_id
1 'polypeptide(L)'
;MKCVKGLGFLWVAVLAAFFALSACDDSSSASPDETGTSSSSVETSDLDESSSSVDKKSSGNESTEKNKSSSSVKGSEPAEVSSSSAKETKDSSDSKSSSSVKTSDSSSSNKDKSSSSVNSSSSNKQSSSSVKSSSSSVKQSSSSVASSSSEYVPFDHSQTLGSIGQEGVYKTFTDSRNGRSYYYMEFKGVNRQGDSATVTAMAENLNIGEMVAGDKDQADDSKVERYCYDNDTINCDRYGGLYQWAEMMKLPSECNTKSCADSIKPNHQGICPDDWRLLTYDDFVVILNSNGNNDGIKGVRSTFGFGGYNTTGYSLVGAGYRKNDGSFKDIDDGTYWMYPLEHETNVTRVRSSYTSIHQTAFAGLGVNDKSYGVSVRCVKSK
;
A
#
# COMPACT_ATOMS: atom_id res chain seq x y z
N MET A 1 -43.92 -48.17 -49.04
CA MET A 1 -43.42 -49.08 -47.99
C MET A 1 -43.71 -48.42 -46.64
N LYS A 2 -44.71 -48.94 -45.90
CA LYS A 2 -44.57 -49.67 -44.62
C LYS A 2 -44.05 -48.82 -43.45
N CYS A 3 -44.90 -48.63 -42.44
CA CYS A 3 -44.64 -47.86 -41.21
C CYS A 3 -44.32 -48.78 -40.01
N VAL A 4 -43.48 -48.31 -39.07
CA VAL A 4 -43.30 -48.82 -37.69
C VAL A 4 -42.98 -47.58 -36.83
N LYS A 5 -43.90 -47.07 -35.98
CA LYS A 5 -44.04 -47.36 -34.52
C LYS A 5 -42.72 -47.19 -33.74
N GLY A 6 -42.63 -46.22 -32.82
CA GLY A 6 -42.85 -46.45 -31.38
C GLY A 6 -41.51 -46.36 -30.64
N LEU A 7 -41.41 -46.15 -29.32
CA LEU A 7 -42.40 -46.05 -28.25
C LEU A 7 -41.85 -45.07 -27.17
N GLY A 8 -42.65 -44.65 -26.19
CA GLY A 8 -42.19 -43.82 -25.07
C GLY A 8 -42.61 -44.35 -23.70
N PHE A 9 -41.74 -44.21 -22.70
CA PHE A 9 -41.96 -44.32 -21.25
C PHE A 9 -40.96 -43.34 -20.59
N LEU A 10 -41.27 -42.43 -19.67
CA LEU A 10 -42.21 -42.37 -18.52
C LEU A 10 -41.65 -43.00 -17.23
N TRP A 11 -41.23 -42.12 -16.32
CA TRP A 11 -41.15 -42.24 -14.84
C TRP A 11 -40.88 -43.61 -14.18
N VAL A 12 -39.78 -43.68 -13.43
CA VAL A 12 -39.78 -44.19 -12.04
C VAL A 12 -38.83 -43.32 -11.20
N ALA A 13 -39.29 -42.83 -10.05
CA ALA A 13 -38.43 -42.33 -8.98
C ALA A 13 -38.38 -43.37 -7.86
N VAL A 14 -37.20 -43.71 -7.35
CA VAL A 14 -37.03 -44.73 -6.30
C VAL A 14 -36.51 -44.07 -5.02
N LEU A 15 -37.41 -43.89 -4.06
CA LEU A 15 -37.05 -43.71 -2.65
C LEU A 15 -36.53 -45.04 -2.10
N ALA A 16 -35.43 -45.01 -1.36
CA ALA A 16 -34.94 -46.14 -0.58
C ALA A 16 -34.53 -45.64 0.82
N ALA A 17 -35.34 -45.98 1.83
CA ALA A 17 -35.07 -45.71 3.23
C ALA A 17 -35.34 -46.96 4.06
N PHE A 18 -34.39 -47.33 4.90
CA PHE A 18 -34.50 -48.32 5.98
C PHE A 18 -33.86 -47.65 7.22
N PHE A 19 -34.59 -47.46 8.33
CA PHE A 19 -34.96 -48.45 9.36
C PHE A 19 -33.74 -48.93 10.19
N ALA A 20 -33.75 -48.91 11.53
CA ALA A 20 -34.82 -48.54 12.48
C ALA A 20 -34.30 -48.31 13.93
N LEU A 21 -35.24 -47.95 14.84
CA LEU A 21 -35.18 -48.03 16.32
C LEU A 21 -34.24 -47.00 17.02
N SER A 22 -34.53 -46.48 18.22
CA SER A 22 -35.61 -46.68 19.24
C SER A 22 -35.65 -45.48 20.20
N ALA A 23 -36.67 -45.18 21.02
CA ALA A 23 -38.11 -45.50 21.08
C ALA A 23 -38.73 -44.71 22.27
N CYS A 24 -40.06 -44.56 22.28
CA CYS A 24 -40.90 -44.20 23.44
C CYS A 24 -40.76 -42.79 24.05
N ASP A 25 -41.76 -42.21 24.73
CA ASP A 25 -43.24 -42.39 24.79
C ASP A 25 -43.79 -41.18 25.60
N ASP A 26 -45.05 -40.75 25.56
CA ASP A 26 -46.14 -40.80 24.55
C ASP A 26 -47.25 -39.83 25.05
N SER A 27 -48.18 -39.40 24.18
CA SER A 27 -49.49 -38.82 24.55
C SER A 27 -49.48 -37.45 25.28
N SER A 28 -50.49 -36.58 25.20
CA SER A 28 -51.76 -36.44 24.44
C SER A 28 -52.36 -35.07 24.91
N SER A 29 -53.35 -34.41 24.30
CA SER A 29 -54.13 -34.58 23.07
C SER A 29 -54.96 -33.30 22.81
N ALA A 30 -55.28 -33.04 21.53
CA ALA A 30 -56.48 -32.34 21.02
C ALA A 30 -56.83 -30.90 21.48
N SER A 31 -56.99 -30.02 20.49
CA SER A 31 -57.79 -28.78 20.55
C SER A 31 -59.30 -29.08 20.72
N PRO A 32 -60.15 -28.05 20.90
CA PRO A 32 -60.79 -27.49 19.69
C PRO A 32 -60.85 -25.95 19.63
N ASP A 33 -61.37 -25.48 18.49
CA ASP A 33 -61.33 -24.11 17.98
C ASP A 33 -62.56 -23.22 18.30
N GLU A 34 -62.38 -21.92 18.00
CA GLU A 34 -63.35 -20.99 17.39
C GLU A 34 -64.43 -20.19 18.18
N THR A 35 -64.81 -19.08 17.54
CA THR A 35 -65.90 -18.11 17.77
C THR A 35 -65.73 -17.04 18.88
N GLY A 36 -66.02 -15.76 18.55
CA GLY A 36 -65.85 -14.65 19.51
C GLY A 36 -66.19 -13.20 19.13
N THR A 37 -66.77 -12.91 17.96
CA THR A 37 -67.58 -11.70 17.58
C THR A 37 -67.21 -10.26 18.03
N SER A 38 -67.26 -9.32 17.08
CA SER A 38 -66.91 -7.88 17.20
C SER A 38 -67.89 -6.97 17.96
N SER A 39 -67.38 -5.88 18.58
CA SER A 39 -67.88 -4.47 18.54
C SER A 39 -67.02 -3.57 19.47
N SER A 40 -66.52 -2.39 19.07
CA SER A 40 -67.21 -1.06 19.00
C SER A 40 -67.65 -0.54 20.39
N SER A 41 -67.40 0.71 20.84
CA SER A 41 -66.87 1.93 20.19
C SER A 41 -66.49 3.01 21.25
N VAL A 42 -65.61 3.98 20.87
CA VAL A 42 -65.42 5.38 21.41
C VAL A 42 -65.25 5.60 22.95
N GLU A 43 -64.70 6.70 23.48
CA GLU A 43 -63.97 7.89 22.97
C GLU A 43 -62.49 7.83 23.48
N THR A 44 -61.58 8.81 23.55
CA THR A 44 -61.50 10.27 23.27
C THR A 44 -60.15 10.61 22.59
N SER A 45 -59.77 11.89 22.48
CA SER A 45 -58.43 12.36 22.05
C SER A 45 -57.99 13.65 22.77
N ASP A 46 -56.77 14.13 22.44
CA ASP A 46 -56.24 15.51 22.57
C ASP A 46 -55.65 15.96 23.94
N LEU A 47 -54.32 16.21 23.99
CA LEU A 47 -53.62 17.52 24.00
C LEU A 47 -53.39 18.06 25.45
N ASP A 48 -52.36 18.85 25.81
CA ASP A 48 -51.42 19.67 25.01
C ASP A 48 -50.03 19.92 25.69
N GLU A 49 -49.25 20.84 25.13
CA GLU A 49 -47.84 21.22 25.41
C GLU A 49 -47.37 21.78 26.79
N SER A 50 -46.09 21.48 27.10
CA SER A 50 -44.95 22.35 27.52
C SER A 50 -45.00 23.45 28.63
N SER A 51 -44.13 23.23 29.64
CA SER A 51 -43.04 24.14 30.11
C SER A 51 -43.21 25.16 31.27
N SER A 52 -42.05 25.66 31.75
CA SER A 52 -41.76 26.61 32.86
C SER A 52 -41.97 26.08 34.30
N SER A 53 -41.16 26.28 35.37
CA SER A 53 -39.94 27.07 35.73
C SER A 53 -40.19 28.20 36.77
N VAL A 54 -39.89 27.97 38.07
CA VAL A 54 -39.34 28.96 39.05
C VAL A 54 -38.88 28.30 40.38
N ASP A 55 -38.13 29.05 41.20
CA ASP A 55 -37.29 28.62 42.35
C ASP A 55 -37.91 28.58 43.78
N LYS A 56 -37.14 27.96 44.71
CA LYS A 56 -36.84 28.38 46.12
C LYS A 56 -37.83 28.08 47.27
N LYS A 57 -37.44 27.13 48.16
CA LYS A 57 -36.66 27.34 49.43
C LYS A 57 -37.09 26.44 50.62
N SER A 58 -36.09 26.00 51.41
CA SER A 58 -36.20 25.39 52.77
C SER A 58 -36.74 23.94 52.86
N SER A 59 -36.29 23.05 53.76
CA SER A 59 -35.05 22.97 54.58
C SER A 59 -34.99 21.65 55.38
N GLY A 60 -33.82 21.02 55.54
CA GLY A 60 -33.60 19.90 56.50
C GLY A 60 -32.30 19.10 56.32
N ASN A 61 -31.58 18.87 57.43
CA ASN A 61 -30.34 18.09 57.66
C ASN A 61 -30.33 16.65 57.08
N GLU A 62 -29.22 15.93 56.83
CA GLU A 62 -27.75 16.20 56.91
C GLU A 62 -26.97 15.15 56.02
N SER A 63 -25.65 14.89 56.05
CA SER A 63 -24.51 15.18 56.97
C SER A 63 -23.18 15.43 56.21
N THR A 64 -22.02 15.49 56.90
CA THR A 64 -20.69 15.71 56.28
C THR A 64 -19.50 15.07 57.03
N GLU A 65 -18.42 14.73 56.32
CA GLU A 65 -17.07 14.43 56.86
C GLU A 65 -15.99 15.41 56.32
N LYS A 66 -14.74 15.39 56.85
CA LYS A 66 -13.75 16.49 56.70
C LYS A 66 -12.28 16.05 56.75
N ASN A 67 -11.40 16.65 55.93
CA ASN A 67 -10.03 17.19 56.20
C ASN A 67 -9.31 17.56 54.86
N LYS A 68 -8.22 18.37 54.70
CA LYS A 68 -7.06 18.89 55.51
C LYS A 68 -5.85 17.91 55.59
N SER A 69 -4.63 18.07 55.03
CA SER A 69 -3.73 19.17 54.55
C SER A 69 -2.90 19.85 55.65
N SER A 70 -1.57 20.12 55.55
CA SER A 70 -0.54 20.01 54.47
C SER A 70 0.77 19.29 54.96
N SER A 71 2.08 19.51 54.64
CA SER A 71 2.90 20.60 54.03
C SER A 71 4.30 20.14 53.47
N SER A 72 5.12 21.10 53.00
CA SER A 72 6.53 21.08 52.49
C SER A 72 7.64 20.74 53.55
N VAL A 73 8.99 20.70 53.34
CA VAL A 73 9.96 21.22 52.31
C VAL A 73 11.33 20.45 52.28
N LYS A 74 12.06 20.48 51.14
CA LYS A 74 13.53 20.68 50.91
C LYS A 74 14.64 19.82 51.62
N GLY A 75 15.45 19.10 50.82
CA GLY A 75 16.94 19.26 50.82
C GLY A 75 17.90 18.06 51.10
N SER A 76 19.01 18.05 50.34
CA SER A 76 20.35 17.44 50.63
C SER A 76 20.64 15.95 50.35
N GLU A 77 21.89 15.69 49.88
CA GLU A 77 22.57 14.38 49.80
C GLU A 77 23.09 13.93 51.18
N PRO A 78 23.51 12.65 51.34
CA PRO A 78 24.96 12.39 51.43
C PRO A 78 25.44 11.11 50.69
N ALA A 79 26.74 10.86 50.71
CA ALA A 79 27.44 9.79 49.96
C ALA A 79 27.94 8.62 50.84
N GLU A 80 28.54 7.61 50.18
CA GLU A 80 29.61 6.69 50.67
C GLU A 80 29.41 5.97 52.02
N VAL A 81 29.21 4.63 51.99
CA VAL A 81 30.22 3.65 52.48
C VAL A 81 29.89 2.18 52.15
N SER A 82 30.91 1.42 51.75
CA SER A 82 31.42 0.14 52.33
C SER A 82 30.50 -0.74 53.22
N SER A 83 30.60 -2.08 53.26
CA SER A 83 31.56 -3.06 52.69
C SER A 83 31.18 -4.49 53.19
N SER A 84 31.70 -5.62 52.70
CA SER A 84 32.25 -6.10 51.40
C SER A 84 32.75 -7.54 51.61
N SER A 85 32.68 -8.44 50.61
CA SER A 85 33.26 -9.80 50.73
C SER A 85 34.29 -10.11 49.63
N ALA A 86 35.50 -10.47 50.06
CA ALA A 86 36.57 -11.03 49.23
C ALA A 86 36.26 -12.51 48.88
N LYS A 87 36.99 -13.23 48.01
CA LYS A 87 38.47 -13.37 47.99
C LYS A 87 39.00 -13.92 46.66
N GLU A 88 40.26 -13.59 46.33
CA GLU A 88 40.98 -14.01 45.11
C GLU A 88 41.44 -15.48 45.09
N THR A 89 41.59 -16.02 43.87
CA THR A 89 42.82 -16.63 43.29
C THR A 89 42.62 -16.64 41.74
N LYS A 90 43.51 -16.25 40.81
CA LYS A 90 44.96 -16.51 40.56
C LYS A 90 45.28 -18.01 40.35
N ASP A 91 46.06 -18.46 39.37
CA ASP A 91 46.70 -17.82 38.21
C ASP A 91 47.15 -18.92 37.22
N SER A 92 47.50 -18.58 35.96
CA SER A 92 48.24 -19.46 34.99
C SER A 92 47.64 -20.85 34.63
N SER A 93 48.11 -21.64 33.64
CA SER A 93 48.65 -21.37 32.28
C SER A 93 48.64 -22.69 31.45
N ASP A 94 49.09 -22.63 30.19
CA ASP A 94 49.59 -23.74 29.35
C ASP A 94 48.66 -24.89 28.88
N SER A 95 48.85 -25.53 27.73
CA SER A 95 49.24 -25.18 26.34
C SER A 95 49.46 -26.51 25.57
N LYS A 96 49.24 -26.50 24.24
CA LYS A 96 49.56 -27.61 23.28
C LYS A 96 48.68 -28.88 23.40
N SER A 97 48.60 -29.78 22.41
CA SER A 97 49.38 -29.92 21.16
C SER A 97 48.62 -30.65 20.02
N SER A 98 49.18 -30.55 18.80
CA SER A 98 49.12 -31.58 17.73
C SER A 98 47.82 -31.76 16.91
N SER A 99 47.86 -32.13 15.62
CA SER A 99 48.99 -32.29 14.68
C SER A 99 48.52 -32.19 13.21
N SER A 100 49.46 -32.13 12.26
CA SER A 100 49.22 -31.72 10.87
C SER A 100 49.83 -32.67 9.82
N VAL A 101 49.36 -32.55 8.57
CA VAL A 101 49.98 -33.00 7.30
C VAL A 101 50.05 -34.52 7.02
N LYS A 102 49.45 -34.98 5.91
CA LYS A 102 50.16 -35.49 4.69
C LYS A 102 49.21 -36.02 3.60
N THR A 103 49.66 -35.84 2.36
CA THR A 103 49.09 -36.35 1.10
C THR A 103 49.87 -37.56 0.59
N SER A 104 49.21 -38.57 0.02
CA SER A 104 49.75 -39.42 -1.07
C SER A 104 48.77 -40.52 -1.51
N ASP A 105 48.56 -40.65 -2.83
CA ASP A 105 48.51 -41.92 -3.59
C ASP A 105 47.44 -43.02 -3.31
N SER A 106 46.99 -43.83 -4.29
CA SER A 106 47.00 -43.72 -5.77
C SER A 106 46.16 -44.84 -6.43
N SER A 107 45.94 -44.74 -7.76
CA SER A 107 45.62 -45.84 -8.70
C SER A 107 44.24 -46.55 -8.57
N SER A 108 43.64 -47.16 -9.60
CA SER A 108 43.73 -47.11 -11.09
C SER A 108 42.54 -47.97 -11.64
N SER A 109 42.27 -48.32 -12.91
CA SER A 109 42.87 -48.19 -14.26
C SER A 109 41.74 -48.49 -15.30
N ASN A 110 41.84 -48.42 -16.65
CA ASN A 110 42.55 -47.63 -17.68
C ASN A 110 41.95 -48.04 -19.07
N LYS A 111 42.50 -47.49 -20.17
CA LYS A 111 42.51 -48.01 -21.58
C LYS A 111 41.43 -47.55 -22.58
N ASP A 112 41.74 -47.32 -23.86
CA ASP A 112 43.02 -46.94 -24.54
C ASP A 112 42.77 -46.51 -26.01
N LYS A 113 43.79 -45.90 -26.63
CA LYS A 113 43.95 -45.49 -28.07
C LYS A 113 43.27 -44.16 -28.46
N SER A 114 43.97 -43.10 -28.93
CA SER A 114 44.99 -42.94 -29.99
C SER A 114 44.39 -42.95 -31.41
N SER A 115 44.81 -42.12 -32.38
CA SER A 115 45.83 -41.01 -32.50
C SER A 115 45.38 -40.09 -33.68
N SER A 116 45.92 -38.92 -34.02
CA SER A 116 47.31 -38.43 -34.16
C SER A 116 47.33 -36.89 -34.40
N SER A 117 48.27 -36.08 -33.87
CA SER A 117 49.55 -35.58 -34.47
C SER A 117 49.41 -34.71 -35.74
N VAL A 118 50.13 -33.59 -36.02
CA VAL A 118 51.17 -32.76 -35.35
C VAL A 118 51.28 -31.40 -36.11
N ASN A 119 51.31 -30.22 -35.47
CA ASN A 119 52.49 -29.39 -35.08
C ASN A 119 52.86 -28.24 -36.06
N SER A 120 53.71 -27.32 -35.57
CA SER A 120 54.52 -26.28 -36.26
C SER A 120 53.90 -24.87 -36.41
N SER A 121 54.77 -23.87 -36.31
CA SER A 121 54.43 -22.49 -35.89
C SER A 121 55.04 -21.40 -36.78
N SER A 122 54.46 -20.19 -36.65
CA SER A 122 55.11 -18.86 -36.79
C SER A 122 55.81 -18.47 -38.11
N SER A 123 55.37 -17.33 -38.69
CA SER A 123 56.27 -16.22 -39.07
C SER A 123 55.48 -14.95 -39.43
N ASN A 124 56.10 -13.78 -39.24
CA ASN A 124 55.54 -12.47 -39.58
C ASN A 124 55.98 -12.03 -40.99
N LYS A 125 55.11 -11.35 -41.76
CA LYS A 125 55.30 -9.92 -42.20
C LYS A 125 54.19 -9.40 -43.14
N GLN A 126 54.22 -8.08 -43.35
CA GLN A 126 53.25 -7.26 -44.09
C GLN A 126 53.45 -7.27 -45.62
N SER A 127 52.41 -6.82 -46.35
CA SER A 127 52.48 -6.12 -47.66
C SER A 127 52.88 -6.96 -48.90
N SER A 128 52.35 -6.73 -50.12
CA SER A 128 51.51 -5.65 -50.66
C SER A 128 50.78 -6.01 -51.98
N SER A 129 49.80 -5.19 -52.36
CA SER A 129 49.47 -4.76 -53.74
C SER A 129 49.01 -5.75 -54.84
N SER A 130 47.72 -5.63 -55.23
CA SER A 130 47.19 -5.69 -56.61
C SER A 130 47.10 -7.07 -57.33
N VAL A 131 46.20 -7.37 -58.30
CA VAL A 131 45.37 -6.56 -59.24
C VAL A 131 44.00 -7.22 -59.58
N LYS A 132 43.10 -6.43 -60.21
CA LYS A 132 42.02 -6.82 -61.18
C LYS A 132 40.74 -7.57 -60.73
N SER A 133 39.72 -6.78 -60.41
CA SER A 133 38.40 -6.69 -61.08
C SER A 133 37.76 -7.91 -61.79
N SER A 134 36.59 -8.34 -61.31
CA SER A 134 35.38 -8.74 -62.08
C SER A 134 34.18 -8.83 -61.12
N SER A 135 33.35 -7.80 -60.96
CA SER A 135 32.16 -7.49 -61.77
C SER A 135 31.00 -8.51 -61.65
N SER A 136 30.22 -8.43 -60.58
CA SER A 136 28.85 -8.94 -60.51
C SER A 136 27.95 -7.96 -59.73
N SER A 137 26.80 -7.60 -60.31
CA SER A 137 26.02 -6.43 -59.90
C SER A 137 24.88 -6.79 -58.95
N VAL A 138 25.16 -6.87 -57.65
CA VAL A 138 24.11 -7.01 -56.63
C VAL A 138 23.56 -5.62 -56.26
N LYS A 139 22.27 -5.38 -56.49
CA LYS A 139 21.57 -4.19 -55.99
C LYS A 139 21.39 -4.32 -54.47
N GLN A 140 22.38 -3.88 -53.70
CA GLN A 140 22.20 -3.72 -52.26
C GLN A 140 21.33 -2.49 -52.00
N SER A 141 20.02 -2.70 -51.96
CA SER A 141 19.05 -1.73 -51.46
C SER A 141 19.35 -1.46 -49.98
N SER A 142 20.17 -0.44 -49.72
CA SER A 142 20.35 0.11 -48.38
C SER A 142 19.05 0.77 -47.94
N SER A 143 18.13 -0.04 -47.40
CA SER A 143 16.90 0.44 -46.79
C SER A 143 17.26 1.42 -45.68
N SER A 144 17.04 2.71 -45.94
CA SER A 144 17.02 3.73 -44.91
C SER A 144 15.91 3.35 -43.94
N VAL A 145 16.28 2.72 -42.83
CA VAL A 145 15.37 2.52 -41.70
C VAL A 145 14.95 3.91 -41.25
N ALA A 146 13.73 4.29 -41.56
CA ALA A 146 13.18 5.55 -41.11
C ALA A 146 13.09 5.48 -39.59
N SER A 147 13.86 6.32 -38.89
CA SER A 147 13.62 6.56 -37.47
C SER A 147 12.20 7.10 -37.35
N SER A 148 11.28 6.23 -36.94
CA SER A 148 9.89 6.60 -36.64
C SER A 148 9.85 7.33 -35.30
N SER A 149 10.52 8.49 -35.24
CA SER A 149 10.48 9.42 -34.12
C SER A 149 9.14 10.17 -34.14
N SER A 150 8.05 9.44 -33.92
CA SER A 150 6.81 10.02 -33.43
C SER A 150 7.11 10.71 -32.11
N GLU A 151 6.80 12.00 -32.01
CA GLU A 151 6.93 12.74 -30.76
C GLU A 151 6.09 12.08 -29.66
N TYR A 152 6.58 12.12 -28.42
CA TYR A 152 5.86 11.52 -27.30
C TYR A 152 4.58 12.32 -27.02
N VAL A 153 3.44 11.63 -27.06
CA VAL A 153 2.14 12.17 -26.66
C VAL A 153 1.95 11.88 -25.17
N PRO A 154 1.82 12.91 -24.30
CA PRO A 154 1.57 12.71 -22.87
C PRO A 154 0.32 11.90 -22.58
N PHE A 155 0.30 11.23 -21.43
CA PHE A 155 -0.84 10.42 -21.02
C PHE A 155 -2.06 11.29 -20.69
N ASP A 156 -3.21 10.93 -21.22
CA ASP A 156 -4.48 11.59 -20.94
C ASP A 156 -5.03 11.16 -19.57
N HIS A 157 -4.67 11.94 -18.55
CA HIS A 157 -5.08 11.70 -17.16
C HIS A 157 -6.59 11.71 -16.91
N SER A 158 -7.41 12.27 -17.83
CA SER A 158 -8.87 12.21 -17.69
C SER A 158 -9.40 10.77 -17.70
N GLN A 159 -8.70 9.84 -18.37
CA GLN A 159 -9.08 8.42 -18.47
C GLN A 159 -9.04 7.69 -17.12
N THR A 160 -8.25 8.16 -16.17
CA THR A 160 -8.15 7.53 -14.83
C THR A 160 -9.22 8.01 -13.84
N LEU A 161 -9.95 9.08 -14.18
CA LEU A 161 -10.91 9.73 -13.28
C LEU A 161 -12.21 8.93 -13.11
N GLY A 162 -12.91 9.17 -12.00
CA GLY A 162 -14.19 8.52 -11.70
C GLY A 162 -15.34 9.12 -12.48
N SER A 163 -16.19 8.26 -13.06
CA SER A 163 -17.35 8.62 -13.91
C SER A 163 -18.54 9.19 -13.12
N ILE A 164 -18.30 10.00 -12.08
CA ILE A 164 -19.32 10.53 -11.16
C ILE A 164 -20.01 11.76 -11.77
N GLY A 165 -20.81 11.50 -12.81
CA GLY A 165 -22.12 12.11 -13.02
C GLY A 165 -22.25 13.59 -13.40
N GLN A 166 -21.26 14.46 -13.18
CA GLN A 166 -21.34 15.90 -13.50
C GLN A 166 -19.99 16.46 -13.99
N GLU A 167 -20.05 17.34 -14.99
CA GLU A 167 -18.93 18.21 -15.35
C GLU A 167 -18.60 19.16 -14.18
N GLY A 168 -17.31 19.48 -13.98
CA GLY A 168 -16.87 20.46 -12.97
C GLY A 168 -16.69 19.94 -11.54
N VAL A 169 -16.87 18.63 -11.27
CA VAL A 169 -16.54 18.03 -9.96
C VAL A 169 -15.03 18.06 -9.69
N TYR A 170 -14.23 17.65 -10.68
CA TYR A 170 -12.78 17.80 -10.64
C TYR A 170 -12.38 19.24 -11.00
N LYS A 171 -11.41 19.75 -10.26
CA LYS A 171 -10.70 21.00 -10.53
C LYS A 171 -9.27 20.66 -10.91
N THR A 172 -8.60 21.57 -11.60
CA THR A 172 -7.16 21.48 -11.90
C THR A 172 -6.40 22.62 -11.24
N PHE A 173 -5.14 22.38 -10.93
CA PHE A 173 -4.14 23.42 -10.69
C PHE A 173 -2.85 23.01 -11.41
N THR A 174 -1.99 23.97 -11.72
CA THR A 174 -0.67 23.72 -12.33
C THR A 174 0.40 23.87 -11.27
N ASP A 175 1.27 22.87 -11.12
CA ASP A 175 2.43 22.93 -10.23
C ASP A 175 3.53 23.75 -10.90
N SER A 176 3.92 24.86 -10.27
CA SER A 176 4.91 25.81 -10.79
C SER A 176 6.32 25.23 -10.91
N ARG A 177 6.59 24.06 -10.30
CA ARG A 177 7.92 23.43 -10.26
C ARG A 177 8.23 22.58 -11.48
N ASN A 178 7.21 22.11 -12.20
CA ASN A 178 7.37 21.31 -13.43
C ASN A 178 6.40 21.70 -14.57
N GLY A 179 5.44 22.59 -14.33
CA GLY A 179 4.41 22.97 -15.31
C GLY A 179 3.31 21.94 -15.52
N ARG A 180 3.29 20.83 -14.77
CA ARG A 180 2.25 19.81 -14.88
C ARG A 180 0.98 20.27 -14.18
N SER A 181 -0.16 20.06 -14.83
CA SER A 181 -1.47 20.22 -14.19
C SER A 181 -1.92 18.92 -13.56
N TYR A 182 -2.53 19.01 -12.38
CA TYR A 182 -3.07 17.86 -11.63
C TYR A 182 -4.55 18.06 -11.31
N TYR A 183 -5.34 16.99 -11.49
CA TYR A 183 -6.73 16.91 -11.07
C TYR A 183 -6.85 16.74 -9.54
N TYR A 184 -7.83 17.43 -8.95
CA TYR A 184 -8.18 17.31 -7.53
C TYR A 184 -9.68 17.54 -7.32
N MET A 185 -10.22 17.06 -6.21
CA MET A 185 -11.63 17.29 -5.85
C MET A 185 -11.84 17.33 -4.33
N GLU A 186 -13.05 17.67 -3.92
CA GLU A 186 -13.49 17.69 -2.52
C GLU A 186 -14.24 16.40 -2.17
N PHE A 187 -13.74 15.68 -1.18
CA PHE A 187 -14.29 14.44 -0.65
C PHE A 187 -15.07 14.73 0.63
N LYS A 188 -16.35 14.36 0.65
CA LYS A 188 -17.27 14.49 1.78
C LYS A 188 -17.64 13.10 2.25
N GLY A 189 -17.34 12.79 3.50
CA GLY A 189 -17.49 11.45 4.08
C GLY A 189 -17.46 11.50 5.60
N VAL A 190 -17.10 10.40 6.27
CA VAL A 190 -16.98 10.34 7.74
C VAL A 190 -15.57 10.00 8.22
N ASN A 191 -15.17 10.61 9.34
CA ASN A 191 -13.88 10.36 10.01
C ASN A 191 -13.86 9.00 10.75
N ARG A 192 -12.80 8.74 11.53
CA ARG A 192 -12.66 7.50 12.34
C ARG A 192 -13.62 7.43 13.55
N GLN A 193 -14.24 8.54 13.92
CA GLN A 193 -15.17 8.70 15.04
C GLN A 193 -16.64 8.58 14.58
N GLY A 194 -16.91 8.68 13.28
CA GLY A 194 -18.24 8.69 12.67
C GLY A 194 -18.79 10.08 12.34
N ASP A 195 -18.06 11.15 12.64
CA ASP A 195 -18.48 12.52 12.33
C ASP A 195 -18.31 12.85 10.85
N SER A 196 -19.24 13.64 10.31
CA SER A 196 -19.13 14.24 8.98
C SER A 196 -17.86 15.06 8.82
N ALA A 197 -17.06 14.74 7.82
CA ALA A 197 -15.76 15.34 7.56
C ALA A 197 -15.58 15.68 6.07
N THR A 198 -14.59 16.53 5.78
CA THR A 198 -14.26 16.94 4.42
C THR A 198 -12.76 17.09 4.24
N VAL A 199 -12.28 16.65 3.07
CA VAL A 199 -10.87 16.66 2.63
C VAL A 199 -10.85 17.08 1.17
N THR A 200 -9.97 18.01 0.79
CA THR A 200 -9.67 18.27 -0.64
C THR A 200 -8.40 17.51 -0.99
N ALA A 201 -8.42 16.63 -1.99
CA ALA A 201 -7.28 15.75 -2.31
C ALA A 201 -7.02 15.64 -3.81
N MET A 202 -5.76 15.39 -4.18
CA MET A 202 -5.36 15.09 -5.56
C MET A 202 -5.93 13.73 -5.99
N ALA A 203 -6.50 13.70 -7.21
CA ALA A 203 -6.97 12.49 -7.88
C ALA A 203 -5.84 11.76 -8.62
N GLU A 204 -4.69 12.42 -8.79
CA GLU A 204 -3.46 11.87 -9.37
C GLU A 204 -2.37 11.64 -8.31
N ASN A 205 -1.35 10.87 -8.70
CA ASN A 205 -0.09 10.75 -7.97
C ASN A 205 0.86 11.91 -8.38
N LEU A 206 1.68 12.39 -7.44
CA LEU A 206 2.64 13.48 -7.69
C LEU A 206 3.77 13.02 -8.64
N ASN A 207 4.28 13.91 -9.49
CA ASN A 207 5.29 13.61 -10.54
C ASN A 207 6.26 14.81 -10.73
N ILE A 208 7.05 15.11 -9.70
CA ILE A 208 7.99 16.24 -9.66
C ILE A 208 9.43 15.77 -9.39
N GLY A 209 10.41 16.65 -9.65
CA GLY A 209 11.82 16.45 -9.32
C GLY A 209 12.70 16.09 -10.54
N GLU A 210 13.94 15.71 -10.28
CA GLU A 210 14.82 15.03 -11.24
C GLU A 210 14.59 13.51 -11.18
N MET A 211 14.96 12.77 -12.23
CA MET A 211 14.78 11.31 -12.24
C MET A 211 16.07 10.61 -11.81
N VAL A 212 15.98 9.77 -10.79
CA VAL A 212 17.03 8.80 -10.41
C VAL A 212 16.71 7.40 -10.94
N ALA A 213 17.77 6.63 -11.17
CA ALA A 213 17.65 5.23 -11.53
C ALA A 213 17.34 4.38 -10.28
N GLY A 214 16.47 3.37 -10.44
CA GLY A 214 15.98 2.52 -9.34
C GLY A 214 17.06 1.83 -8.53
N ASP A 215 18.22 1.54 -9.12
CA ASP A 215 19.39 0.92 -8.48
C ASP A 215 20.18 1.86 -7.53
N LYS A 216 19.76 3.13 -7.43
CA LYS A 216 20.31 4.14 -6.51
C LYS A 216 19.26 4.52 -5.48
N ASP A 217 19.70 5.11 -4.37
CA ASP A 217 18.79 5.77 -3.42
C ASP A 217 18.65 7.27 -3.74
N GLN A 218 17.59 7.90 -3.25
CA GLN A 218 17.37 9.34 -3.31
C GLN A 218 18.20 9.99 -2.20
N ALA A 219 19.15 10.83 -2.59
CA ALA A 219 20.29 11.25 -1.77
C ALA A 219 20.82 12.66 -2.08
N ASP A 220 20.32 13.35 -3.11
CA ASP A 220 20.60 14.78 -3.29
C ASP A 220 19.60 15.62 -2.47
N ASP A 221 19.86 15.74 -1.17
CA ASP A 221 19.10 16.55 -0.21
C ASP A 221 18.92 18.03 -0.63
N SER A 222 19.62 18.52 -1.68
CA SER A 222 19.45 19.87 -2.23
C SER A 222 18.33 19.99 -3.28
N LYS A 223 17.76 18.85 -3.71
CA LYS A 223 16.77 18.76 -4.79
C LYS A 223 15.49 18.05 -4.32
N VAL A 224 14.64 17.75 -5.29
CA VAL A 224 13.59 16.72 -5.20
C VAL A 224 13.92 15.70 -6.27
N GLU A 225 13.95 14.42 -5.91
CA GLU A 225 14.29 13.30 -6.78
C GLU A 225 13.09 12.35 -6.91
N ARG A 226 12.93 11.63 -8.03
CA ARG A 226 11.92 10.57 -8.19
C ARG A 226 12.47 9.34 -8.91
N TYR A 227 11.93 8.17 -8.59
CA TYR A 227 11.98 7.05 -9.52
C TYR A 227 10.80 7.11 -10.47
N CYS A 228 11.03 6.62 -11.69
CA CYS A 228 9.99 6.23 -12.62
C CYS A 228 10.01 4.71 -12.76
N TYR A 229 8.85 4.05 -12.85
CA TYR A 229 8.77 2.60 -12.89
C TYR A 229 9.56 2.03 -14.09
N ASP A 230 10.36 0.99 -13.85
CA ASP A 230 11.34 0.41 -14.79
C ASP A 230 12.33 1.42 -15.42
N ASN A 231 12.55 2.55 -14.76
CA ASN A 231 13.35 3.68 -15.24
C ASN A 231 12.82 4.33 -16.54
N ASP A 232 11.51 4.23 -16.82
CA ASP A 232 10.86 4.86 -17.97
C ASP A 232 10.05 6.09 -17.56
N THR A 233 10.38 7.27 -18.11
CA THR A 233 9.64 8.52 -17.85
C THR A 233 8.19 8.47 -18.33
N ILE A 234 7.84 7.61 -19.29
CA ILE A 234 6.46 7.36 -19.74
C ILE A 234 5.63 6.75 -18.61
N ASN A 235 6.21 5.87 -17.80
CA ASN A 235 5.55 5.34 -16.61
C ASN A 235 5.39 6.41 -15.52
N CYS A 236 6.38 7.30 -15.35
CA CYS A 236 6.23 8.46 -14.47
C CYS A 236 5.05 9.35 -14.90
N ASP A 237 4.87 9.59 -16.20
CA ASP A 237 3.76 10.41 -16.68
C ASP A 237 2.42 9.76 -16.33
N ARG A 238 2.21 8.50 -16.76
CA ARG A 238 0.95 7.75 -16.56
C ARG A 238 0.62 7.45 -15.09
N TYR A 239 1.60 7.05 -14.27
CA TYR A 239 1.37 6.54 -12.90
C TYR A 239 1.85 7.47 -11.78
N GLY A 240 2.57 8.54 -12.10
CA GLY A 240 3.25 9.39 -11.13
C GLY A 240 4.65 8.91 -10.77
N GLY A 241 5.38 9.74 -10.03
CA GLY A 241 6.68 9.41 -9.46
C GLY A 241 6.56 8.50 -8.23
N LEU A 242 7.62 7.73 -7.99
CA LEU A 242 7.81 6.94 -6.78
C LEU A 242 8.90 7.58 -5.91
N TYR A 243 8.67 7.65 -4.59
CA TYR A 243 9.49 8.40 -3.64
C TYR A 243 9.76 7.57 -2.38
N GLN A 244 11.01 7.56 -1.90
CA GLN A 244 11.39 7.07 -0.57
C GLN A 244 10.80 7.96 0.53
N TRP A 245 10.82 7.48 1.77
CA TRP A 245 10.17 8.20 2.86
C TRP A 245 10.82 9.56 3.17
N ALA A 246 12.16 9.60 3.30
CA ALA A 246 12.87 10.85 3.54
C ALA A 246 12.60 11.89 2.43
N GLU A 247 12.67 11.45 1.18
CA GLU A 247 12.33 12.24 -0.01
C GLU A 247 10.88 12.75 0.05
N MET A 248 9.88 11.87 0.22
CA MET A 248 8.46 12.27 0.36
C MET A 248 8.26 13.33 1.46
N MET A 249 8.98 13.17 2.58
CA MET A 249 8.93 14.07 3.73
C MET A 249 9.75 15.35 3.53
N LYS A 250 10.55 15.48 2.45
CA LYS A 250 11.50 16.57 2.23
C LYS A 250 12.45 16.73 3.43
N LEU A 251 12.97 15.60 3.91
CA LEU A 251 13.94 15.46 4.99
C LEU A 251 15.24 14.85 4.44
N PRO A 252 16.39 15.05 5.11
CA PRO A 252 17.67 14.45 4.70
C PRO A 252 17.56 12.94 4.47
N SER A 253 18.13 12.46 3.36
CA SER A 253 18.08 11.06 2.91
C SER A 253 18.46 10.02 3.98
N GLU A 254 19.37 10.38 4.88
CA GLU A 254 19.73 9.59 6.07
C GLU A 254 18.53 9.22 6.97
N CYS A 255 17.44 10.01 6.96
CA CYS A 255 16.17 9.72 7.64
C CYS A 255 15.47 8.44 7.14
N ASN A 256 15.91 7.83 6.03
CA ASN A 256 15.50 6.48 5.65
C ASN A 256 16.06 5.38 6.59
N THR A 257 17.17 5.66 7.29
CA THR A 257 17.90 4.69 8.12
C THR A 257 17.87 5.00 9.63
N LYS A 258 17.67 6.28 10.00
CA LYS A 258 17.55 6.74 11.40
C LYS A 258 16.18 7.34 11.70
N SER A 259 15.92 7.64 12.97
CA SER A 259 14.71 8.36 13.36
C SER A 259 14.80 9.82 12.96
N CYS A 260 13.72 10.33 12.37
CA CYS A 260 13.50 11.76 12.15
C CYS A 260 12.10 12.20 12.61
N ALA A 261 11.51 11.46 13.56
CA ALA A 261 10.17 11.73 14.10
C ALA A 261 10.00 13.17 14.61
N ASP A 262 11.02 13.72 15.28
CA ASP A 262 11.01 15.10 15.81
C ASP A 262 10.99 16.19 14.72
N SER A 263 11.30 15.84 13.46
CA SER A 263 11.19 16.74 12.30
C SER A 263 9.81 16.71 11.64
N ILE A 264 8.97 15.72 11.99
CA ILE A 264 7.58 15.63 11.53
C ILE A 264 6.77 16.73 12.22
N LYS A 265 5.91 17.40 11.45
CA LYS A 265 5.09 18.53 11.94
C LYS A 265 3.61 18.19 11.76
N PRO A 266 2.71 18.70 12.61
CA PRO A 266 1.29 18.75 12.26
C PRO A 266 1.11 19.38 10.88
N ASN A 267 0.26 18.80 10.03
CA ASN A 267 0.07 19.21 8.63
C ASN A 267 1.37 19.23 7.77
N HIS A 268 2.28 18.26 7.96
CA HIS A 268 3.57 18.22 7.27
C HIS A 268 3.47 18.32 5.73
N GLN A 269 4.11 19.36 5.15
CA GLN A 269 4.07 19.63 3.71
C GLN A 269 4.76 18.54 2.89
N GLY A 270 5.95 18.11 3.30
CA GLY A 270 6.81 17.24 2.50
C GLY A 270 7.12 17.84 1.13
N ILE A 271 7.08 17.01 0.09
CA ILE A 271 7.25 17.44 -1.31
C ILE A 271 5.98 17.96 -1.99
N CYS A 272 4.85 18.02 -1.28
CA CYS A 272 3.62 18.61 -1.82
C CYS A 272 3.80 20.10 -2.19
N PRO A 273 3.01 20.65 -3.14
CA PRO A 273 3.07 22.07 -3.48
C PRO A 273 2.68 22.96 -2.29
N ASP A 274 2.89 24.27 -2.42
CA ASP A 274 2.38 25.23 -1.43
C ASP A 274 0.84 25.22 -1.39
N ASP A 275 0.27 25.55 -0.22
CA ASP A 275 -1.13 25.25 0.20
C ASP A 275 -1.51 23.75 0.27
N TRP A 276 -0.63 22.81 -0.07
CA TRP A 276 -0.87 21.37 0.07
C TRP A 276 0.01 20.76 1.16
N ARG A 277 -0.34 19.53 1.56
CA ARG A 277 0.41 18.71 2.51
C ARG A 277 0.27 17.23 2.21
N LEU A 278 1.11 16.40 2.82
CA LEU A 278 1.00 14.95 2.70
C LEU A 278 -0.34 14.44 3.23
N LEU A 279 -0.88 13.44 2.54
CA LEU A 279 -2.03 12.64 2.96
C LEU A 279 -1.74 11.99 4.33
N THR A 280 -2.68 12.06 5.27
CA THR A 280 -2.64 11.27 6.52
C THR A 280 -3.61 10.09 6.45
N TYR A 281 -3.52 9.16 7.42
CA TYR A 281 -4.47 8.06 7.54
C TYR A 281 -5.90 8.56 7.77
N ASP A 282 -6.10 9.64 8.56
CA ASP A 282 -7.41 10.25 8.77
C ASP A 282 -7.98 10.84 7.47
N ASP A 283 -7.16 11.50 6.66
CA ASP A 283 -7.60 12.01 5.35
C ASP A 283 -8.04 10.86 4.44
N PHE A 284 -7.26 9.77 4.39
CA PHE A 284 -7.60 8.60 3.58
C PHE A 284 -8.87 7.89 4.09
N VAL A 285 -9.12 7.84 5.40
CA VAL A 285 -10.38 7.29 5.94
C VAL A 285 -11.59 8.12 5.49
N VAL A 286 -11.51 9.46 5.51
CA VAL A 286 -12.60 10.32 5.02
C VAL A 286 -12.84 10.13 3.52
N ILE A 287 -11.78 9.98 2.74
CA ILE A 287 -11.85 9.70 1.29
C ILE A 287 -12.48 8.32 1.04
N LEU A 288 -12.02 7.28 1.74
CA LEU A 288 -12.55 5.91 1.65
C LEU A 288 -14.04 5.86 2.02
N ASN A 289 -14.43 6.59 3.07
CA ASN A 289 -15.81 6.69 3.56
C ASN A 289 -16.59 7.84 2.91
N SER A 290 -16.27 8.24 1.67
CA SER A 290 -17.00 9.30 0.98
C SER A 290 -18.45 8.91 0.69
N ASN A 291 -19.35 9.88 0.77
CA ASN A 291 -20.79 9.71 0.53
C ASN A 291 -21.05 9.07 -0.84
N GLY A 292 -21.70 7.90 -0.83
CA GLY A 292 -22.00 7.11 -2.03
C GLY A 292 -21.05 5.94 -2.31
N ASN A 293 -19.89 5.87 -1.65
CA ASN A 293 -19.01 4.70 -1.77
C ASN A 293 -19.52 3.52 -0.94
N ASN A 294 -20.21 2.60 -1.60
CA ASN A 294 -20.65 1.32 -1.02
C ASN A 294 -19.65 0.19 -1.31
N ASP A 295 -18.58 0.47 -2.06
CA ASP A 295 -17.61 -0.50 -2.58
C ASP A 295 -16.31 -0.56 -1.77
N GLY A 296 -16.21 0.25 -0.71
CA GLY A 296 -15.04 0.37 0.15
C GLY A 296 -13.77 0.66 -0.66
N ILE A 297 -12.77 -0.21 -0.55
CA ILE A 297 -11.47 -0.04 -1.22
C ILE A 297 -11.59 -0.04 -2.76
N LYS A 298 -12.60 -0.70 -3.34
CA LYS A 298 -12.81 -0.70 -4.79
C LYS A 298 -13.36 0.63 -5.31
N GLY A 299 -14.02 1.41 -4.47
CA GLY A 299 -14.55 2.74 -4.81
C GLY A 299 -13.49 3.84 -4.86
N VAL A 300 -12.28 3.60 -4.32
CA VAL A 300 -11.12 4.52 -4.45
C VAL A 300 -10.12 4.09 -5.54
N ARG A 301 -10.22 2.86 -6.06
CA ARG A 301 -9.44 2.40 -7.23
C ARG A 301 -10.04 2.95 -8.53
N SER A 302 -9.19 3.33 -9.47
CA SER A 302 -9.59 3.71 -10.82
C SER A 302 -10.23 2.54 -11.57
N THR A 303 -11.18 2.86 -12.45
CA THR A 303 -11.73 1.96 -13.46
C THR A 303 -10.71 1.65 -14.56
N PHE A 304 -9.72 2.52 -14.77
CA PHE A 304 -8.68 2.36 -15.79
C PHE A 304 -7.52 1.50 -15.28
N GLY A 305 -7.42 0.27 -15.80
CA GLY A 305 -6.34 -0.69 -15.49
C GLY A 305 -6.43 -1.35 -14.10
N PHE A 306 -6.90 -0.62 -13.07
CA PHE A 306 -6.76 -1.02 -11.66
C PHE A 306 -8.00 -1.68 -11.02
N GLY A 307 -8.94 -2.15 -11.85
CA GLY A 307 -10.08 -3.00 -11.45
C GLY A 307 -10.96 -2.41 -10.34
N GLY A 308 -11.07 -1.08 -10.27
CA GLY A 308 -11.98 -0.36 -9.37
C GLY A 308 -13.31 0.02 -10.00
N TYR A 309 -14.18 0.61 -9.19
CA TYR A 309 -15.41 1.29 -9.64
C TYR A 309 -15.28 2.82 -9.56
N ASN A 310 -14.27 3.33 -8.85
CA ASN A 310 -13.97 4.74 -8.68
C ASN A 310 -15.17 5.60 -8.19
N THR A 311 -16.07 5.01 -7.40
CA THR A 311 -17.29 5.62 -6.84
C THR A 311 -17.06 6.72 -5.79
N THR A 312 -15.78 6.96 -5.41
CA THR A 312 -15.35 8.16 -4.68
C THR A 312 -14.80 9.27 -5.57
N GLY A 313 -14.30 8.92 -6.77
CA GLY A 313 -13.49 9.78 -7.62
C GLY A 313 -12.00 9.86 -7.24
N TYR A 314 -11.54 9.16 -6.19
CA TYR A 314 -10.15 9.27 -5.74
C TYR A 314 -9.13 8.72 -6.76
N SER A 315 -9.52 7.81 -7.65
CA SER A 315 -8.73 7.48 -8.85
C SER A 315 -7.32 6.93 -8.57
N LEU A 316 -7.17 6.05 -7.57
CA LEU A 316 -5.90 5.30 -7.39
C LEU A 316 -5.58 4.45 -8.63
N VAL A 317 -4.34 4.52 -9.09
CA VAL A 317 -3.81 3.72 -10.22
C VAL A 317 -2.78 2.71 -9.71
N GLY A 318 -2.62 1.60 -10.44
CA GLY A 318 -1.67 0.53 -10.13
C GLY A 318 -0.22 0.92 -10.43
N ALA A 319 0.32 1.85 -9.66
CA ALA A 319 1.67 2.41 -9.87
C ALA A 319 2.81 1.49 -9.42
N GLY A 320 2.51 0.38 -8.73
CA GLY A 320 3.51 -0.50 -8.13
C GLY A 320 4.35 0.21 -7.07
N TYR A 321 5.60 -0.25 -6.92
CA TYR A 321 6.61 0.35 -6.03
C TYR A 321 8.05 -0.07 -6.44
N ARG A 322 9.05 0.66 -5.93
CA ARG A 322 10.49 0.31 -5.98
C ARG A 322 10.91 -0.32 -4.65
N LYS A 323 11.49 -1.52 -4.67
CA LYS A 323 12.10 -2.15 -3.47
C LYS A 323 13.46 -1.54 -3.15
N ASN A 324 13.93 -1.78 -1.94
CA ASN A 324 15.26 -1.38 -1.45
C ASN A 324 16.45 -1.97 -2.23
N ASP A 325 16.24 -3.06 -2.99
CA ASP A 325 17.22 -3.65 -3.91
C ASP A 325 17.15 -3.05 -5.34
N GLY A 326 16.37 -1.98 -5.50
CA GLY A 326 16.19 -1.24 -6.75
C GLY A 326 15.27 -1.87 -7.79
N SER A 327 14.76 -3.09 -7.55
CA SER A 327 13.82 -3.70 -8.49
C SER A 327 12.40 -3.18 -8.28
N PHE A 328 11.70 -2.90 -9.38
CA PHE A 328 10.29 -2.49 -9.37
C PHE A 328 9.36 -3.70 -9.27
N LYS A 329 8.15 -3.48 -8.74
CA LYS A 329 7.14 -4.53 -8.57
C LYS A 329 5.71 -4.01 -8.65
N ASP A 330 4.83 -4.91 -9.09
CA ASP A 330 3.38 -4.85 -8.93
C ASP A 330 2.70 -3.66 -9.64
N ILE A 331 3.23 -3.22 -10.79
CA ILE A 331 2.53 -2.33 -11.75
C ILE A 331 1.26 -2.98 -12.30
N ASP A 332 0.22 -2.17 -12.48
CA ASP A 332 -1.18 -2.53 -12.77
C ASP A 332 -1.85 -3.52 -11.77
N ASP A 333 -1.11 -4.29 -10.96
CA ASP A 333 -1.64 -5.14 -9.87
C ASP A 333 -1.83 -4.39 -8.55
N GLY A 334 -0.85 -3.57 -8.13
CA GLY A 334 -0.75 -2.98 -6.80
C GLY A 334 -0.49 -1.46 -6.77
N THR A 335 -0.84 -0.82 -5.66
CA THR A 335 -0.51 0.58 -5.38
C THR A 335 -0.26 0.79 -3.89
N TYR A 336 0.74 1.59 -3.57
CA TYR A 336 1.33 1.72 -2.24
C TYR A 336 1.56 3.19 -1.92
N TRP A 337 1.32 3.60 -0.68
CA TRP A 337 1.61 4.94 -0.20
C TRP A 337 2.03 4.94 1.27
N MET A 338 2.82 5.93 1.66
CA MET A 338 3.27 6.16 3.03
C MET A 338 2.53 7.35 3.63
N TYR A 339 2.45 7.38 4.97
CA TYR A 339 1.96 8.52 5.72
C TYR A 339 3.13 9.31 6.34
N PRO A 340 2.93 10.59 6.73
CA PRO A 340 3.90 11.36 7.50
C PRO A 340 3.93 10.90 8.97
N LEU A 341 4.24 9.63 9.20
CA LEU A 341 4.23 8.95 10.49
C LEU A 341 5.25 7.81 10.50
N GLU A 342 6.36 8.02 11.20
CA GLU A 342 7.39 7.00 11.46
C GLU A 342 6.83 5.85 12.32
N HIS A 343 7.37 4.64 12.18
CA HIS A 343 6.96 3.50 13.03
C HIS A 343 7.57 3.61 14.43
N GLU A 344 6.73 3.46 15.45
CA GLU A 344 6.95 3.95 16.83
C GLU A 344 8.10 3.22 17.55
N THR A 345 8.50 2.04 17.07
CA THR A 345 9.57 1.21 17.63
C THR A 345 10.62 0.76 16.61
N ASN A 346 10.55 1.20 15.35
CA ASN A 346 11.51 0.79 14.32
C ASN A 346 11.80 1.92 13.33
N VAL A 347 13.00 2.49 13.46
CA VAL A 347 13.42 3.72 12.77
C VAL A 347 13.60 3.58 11.26
N THR A 348 13.71 2.36 10.71
CA THR A 348 13.74 2.13 9.24
C THR A 348 12.33 1.92 8.65
N ARG A 349 11.29 1.99 9.49
CA ARG A 349 9.91 1.67 9.13
C ARG A 349 9.00 2.88 9.25
N VAL A 350 7.92 2.82 8.48
CA VAL A 350 6.94 3.91 8.29
C VAL A 350 5.54 3.31 8.24
N ARG A 351 4.57 4.03 8.81
CA ARG A 351 3.15 3.69 8.68
C ARG A 351 2.66 3.92 7.25
N SER A 352 2.07 2.90 6.66
CA SER A 352 1.68 2.88 5.24
C SER A 352 0.29 2.31 5.03
N SER A 353 -0.20 2.38 3.80
CA SER A 353 -1.31 1.55 3.32
C SER A 353 -1.04 1.12 1.88
N TYR A 354 -1.78 0.11 1.42
CA TYR A 354 -1.73 -0.38 0.06
C TYR A 354 -3.09 -0.95 -0.37
N THR A 355 -3.29 -1.12 -1.67
CA THR A 355 -4.29 -2.04 -2.21
C THR A 355 -3.77 -2.69 -3.48
N SER A 356 -4.27 -3.87 -3.81
CA SER A 356 -4.10 -4.50 -5.13
C SER A 356 -5.45 -4.83 -5.75
N ILE A 357 -5.48 -5.17 -7.05
CA ILE A 357 -6.70 -5.52 -7.80
C ILE A 357 -7.52 -6.62 -7.12
N HIS A 358 -6.82 -7.56 -6.46
CA HIS A 358 -7.40 -8.69 -5.74
C HIS A 358 -8.08 -8.33 -4.40
N GLN A 359 -7.77 -7.18 -3.79
CA GLN A 359 -8.39 -6.80 -2.52
C GLN A 359 -9.89 -6.46 -2.68
N THR A 360 -10.66 -6.88 -1.68
CA THR A 360 -12.09 -6.59 -1.52
C THR A 360 -12.40 -5.68 -0.32
N ALA A 361 -11.51 -5.63 0.68
CA ALA A 361 -11.63 -4.80 1.87
C ALA A 361 -10.31 -4.04 2.10
N PHE A 362 -10.39 -2.89 2.78
CA PHE A 362 -9.22 -2.09 3.12
C PHE A 362 -8.44 -2.73 4.27
N ALA A 363 -7.14 -2.96 4.09
CA ALA A 363 -6.26 -3.56 5.09
C ALA A 363 -5.91 -2.63 6.28
N GLY A 364 -6.29 -1.35 6.23
CA GLY A 364 -6.02 -0.38 7.28
C GLY A 364 -4.57 0.13 7.29
N LEU A 365 -4.06 0.40 8.50
CA LEU A 365 -2.73 0.97 8.72
C LEU A 365 -1.65 -0.13 8.77
N GLY A 366 -0.94 -0.31 7.66
CA GLY A 366 0.19 -1.21 7.52
C GLY A 366 1.53 -0.58 7.91
N VAL A 367 2.61 -1.25 7.50
CA VAL A 367 4.00 -0.82 7.71
C VAL A 367 4.83 -1.12 6.46
N ASN A 368 5.58 -0.14 5.96
CA ASN A 368 6.57 -0.31 4.89
C ASN A 368 7.99 -0.05 5.41
N ASP A 369 8.99 -0.40 4.61
CA ASP A 369 10.36 0.10 4.78
C ASP A 369 10.49 1.51 4.18
N LYS A 370 11.19 2.41 4.86
CA LYS A 370 11.41 3.80 4.40
C LYS A 370 12.18 3.87 3.08
N SER A 371 13.03 2.88 2.81
CA SER A 371 13.84 2.76 1.59
C SER A 371 13.06 2.32 0.34
N TYR A 372 11.77 2.00 0.47
CA TYR A 372 10.91 1.69 -0.69
C TYR A 372 10.43 2.97 -1.37
N GLY A 373 10.51 3.04 -2.69
CA GLY A 373 9.92 4.11 -3.49
C GLY A 373 8.43 3.84 -3.72
N VAL A 374 7.54 4.70 -3.23
CA VAL A 374 6.07 4.55 -3.35
C VAL A 374 5.40 5.81 -3.89
N SER A 375 4.14 5.70 -4.33
CA SER A 375 3.38 6.86 -4.83
C SER A 375 3.04 7.84 -3.71
N VAL A 376 3.14 9.14 -4.02
CA VAL A 376 2.80 10.23 -3.11
C VAL A 376 1.53 10.93 -3.57
N ARG A 377 0.64 11.20 -2.61
CA ARG A 377 -0.56 12.02 -2.81
C ARG A 377 -0.68 13.09 -1.75
N CYS A 378 -1.22 14.22 -2.17
CA CYS A 378 -1.33 15.42 -1.37
C CYS A 378 -2.80 15.79 -1.15
N VAL A 379 -3.05 16.40 -0.01
CA VAL A 379 -4.34 17.00 0.36
C VAL A 379 -4.15 18.47 0.65
N LYS A 380 -5.18 19.29 0.44
CA LYS A 380 -5.08 20.72 0.71
C LYS A 380 -4.97 20.96 2.22
N SER A 381 -4.11 21.89 2.62
CA SER A 381 -4.00 22.32 4.01
C SER A 381 -5.31 22.96 4.49
N LYS A 382 -5.58 22.84 5.79
CA LYS A 382 -6.75 23.40 6.49
C LYS A 382 -6.36 24.65 7.25
#